data_AF-A0AAW1PQ29-F1
#
_entry.id   AF-A0AAW1PQ29-F1
#
_cell.length_a   1.000
_cell.length_b   1.000
_cell.length_c   1.000
_cell.angle_alpha   90.00
_cell.angle_beta   90.00
_cell.angle_gamma   90.00
#
_symmetry.space_group_name_H-M   'P 1'
#
loop_
_entity.id
_entity.type
_entity.pdbx_description
1 polymer ?
#
loop_
_entity_poly.entity_id
_entity_poly.type
_entity_poly.pdbx_seq_one_letter_code
_entity_poly.pdbx_strand_id
1 'polypeptide(L)'
;MQGGVAGVFNLLNPRSLNSAVYSFMGLNFLLAGFSYAAAPEQTLAAIFGTAGLNRGVDTLVWKLIGVSMLTLLPAAVHTVKEAIESGRLALPKPRNLNWLLATAGLGNIAALYPIYASGGLAPDDQPSPIFLALIANWGAVVGASVMEIAISWRAER
;
A
#
# COMPACT_ATOMS: atom_id res chain seq x y z
N MET A 1 10.09 -35.13 -13.95
CA MET A 1 9.06 -34.24 -13.35
C MET A 1 9.06 -34.42 -11.83
N GLN A 2 9.93 -33.73 -11.09
CA GLN A 2 10.03 -33.81 -9.62
C GLN A 2 9.99 -32.40 -8.96
N GLY A 3 9.54 -31.37 -9.68
CA GLY A 3 9.58 -29.97 -9.22
C GLY A 3 8.34 -29.46 -8.48
N GLY A 4 7.23 -30.22 -8.47
CA GLY A 4 5.93 -29.70 -8.01
C GLY A 4 5.82 -29.49 -6.50
N VAL A 5 6.32 -30.43 -5.70
CA VAL A 5 6.14 -30.40 -4.23
C VAL A 5 7.18 -29.51 -3.57
N ALA A 6 8.43 -29.55 -4.03
CA ALA A 6 9.50 -28.69 -3.53
C ALA A 6 9.26 -27.19 -3.82
N GLY A 7 8.61 -26.86 -4.94
CA GLY A 7 8.24 -25.49 -5.28
C GLY A 7 7.19 -24.89 -4.33
N VAL A 8 6.17 -25.66 -3.94
CA VAL A 8 5.12 -25.21 -3.02
C VAL A 8 5.68 -24.95 -1.61
N PHE A 9 6.57 -25.81 -1.11
CA PHE A 9 7.23 -25.56 0.18
C PHE A 9 8.16 -24.33 0.14
N ASN A 10 8.75 -24.02 -1.02
CA ASN A 10 9.57 -22.82 -1.20
C ASN A 10 8.73 -21.53 -1.22
N LEU A 11 7.43 -21.59 -1.57
CA LEU A 11 6.47 -20.48 -1.46
C LEU A 11 6.08 -20.18 -0.01
N LEU A 12 6.29 -21.11 0.92
CA LEU A 12 6.02 -20.91 2.35
C LEU A 12 7.24 -20.36 3.12
N ASN A 13 8.37 -20.15 2.44
CA ASN A 13 9.52 -19.49 3.05
C ASN A 13 9.14 -18.04 3.39
N PRO A 14 9.37 -17.55 4.62
CA PRO A 14 9.07 -16.18 4.99
C PRO A 14 9.60 -15.13 4.01
N ARG A 15 10.79 -15.37 3.41
CA ARG A 15 11.36 -14.46 2.41
C ARG A 15 10.58 -14.44 1.10
N SER A 16 10.08 -15.58 0.62
CA SER A 16 9.31 -15.65 -0.62
C SER A 16 7.90 -15.09 -0.42
N LEU A 17 7.28 -15.35 0.73
CA LEU A 17 6.02 -14.73 1.14
C LEU A 17 6.13 -13.22 1.20
N ASN A 18 7.18 -12.70 1.85
CA ASN A 18 7.38 -11.24 1.95
C ASN A 18 7.64 -10.64 0.56
N SER A 19 8.50 -11.25 -0.27
CA SER A 19 8.70 -10.80 -1.66
C SER A 19 7.39 -10.77 -2.47
N ALA A 20 6.53 -11.78 -2.30
CA ALA A 20 5.23 -11.83 -2.95
C ALA A 20 4.33 -10.67 -2.48
N VAL A 21 4.27 -10.39 -1.18
CA VAL A 21 3.52 -9.26 -0.61
C VAL A 21 3.98 -7.94 -1.23
N TYR A 22 5.28 -7.68 -1.31
CA TYR A 22 5.80 -6.48 -1.96
C TYR A 22 5.45 -6.46 -3.46
N SER A 23 5.48 -7.59 -4.16
CA SER A 23 5.07 -7.65 -5.59
C SER A 23 3.60 -7.25 -5.77
N PHE A 24 2.71 -7.77 -4.92
CA PHE A 24 1.29 -7.40 -4.92
C PHE A 24 1.08 -5.93 -4.54
N MET A 25 1.81 -5.42 -3.55
CA MET A 25 1.77 -3.99 -3.18
C MET A 25 2.17 -3.10 -4.35
N GLY A 26 3.21 -3.47 -5.11
CA GLY A 26 3.67 -2.71 -6.27
C GLY A 26 2.59 -2.61 -7.35
N LEU A 27 1.94 -3.73 -7.67
CA LEU A 27 0.81 -3.75 -8.61
C LEU A 27 -0.37 -2.91 -8.10
N ASN A 28 -0.72 -3.04 -6.81
CA ASN A 28 -1.80 -2.26 -6.21
C ASN A 28 -1.50 -0.75 -6.28
N PHE A 29 -0.26 -0.32 -6.05
CA PHE A 29 0.11 1.08 -6.18
C PHE A 29 0.01 1.59 -7.61
N LEU A 30 0.38 0.79 -8.60
CA LEU A 30 0.22 1.15 -10.01
C LEU A 30 -1.26 1.30 -10.37
N LEU A 31 -2.11 0.35 -9.98
CA LEU A 31 -3.55 0.39 -10.28
C LEU A 31 -4.25 1.54 -9.55
N ALA A 32 -3.99 1.72 -8.26
CA ALA A 32 -4.55 2.82 -7.48
C ALA A 32 -4.04 4.17 -7.99
N GLY A 33 -2.74 4.27 -8.30
CA GLY A 33 -2.14 5.47 -8.84
C GLY A 33 -2.73 5.87 -10.19
N PHE A 34 -2.96 4.91 -11.08
CA PHE A 34 -3.64 5.14 -12.36
C PHE A 34 -5.06 5.67 -12.13
N SER A 35 -5.84 5.03 -11.26
CA SER A 35 -7.21 5.45 -10.95
C SER A 35 -7.28 6.89 -10.42
N TYR A 36 -6.42 7.24 -9.45
CA TYR A 36 -6.37 8.60 -8.90
C TYR A 36 -5.83 9.65 -9.90
N ALA A 37 -4.89 9.29 -10.77
CA ALA A 37 -4.34 10.22 -11.77
C ALA A 37 -5.29 10.46 -12.95
N ALA A 38 -5.94 9.41 -13.45
CA ALA A 38 -6.80 9.46 -14.63
C ALA A 38 -8.22 9.95 -14.29
N ALA A 39 -8.78 9.50 -13.18
CA ALA A 39 -10.19 9.69 -12.82
C ALA A 39 -10.37 9.91 -11.31
N PRO A 40 -9.79 10.98 -10.72
CA PRO A 40 -9.81 11.19 -9.27
C PRO A 40 -11.23 11.29 -8.71
N GLU A 41 -12.12 12.03 -9.38
CA GLU A 41 -13.50 12.24 -8.91
C GLU A 41 -14.30 10.93 -8.89
N GLN A 42 -14.21 10.13 -9.95
CA GLN A 42 -14.89 8.84 -10.04
C GLN A 42 -14.32 7.85 -9.03
N THR A 43 -13.00 7.85 -8.84
CA THR A 43 -12.32 7.00 -7.84
C THR A 43 -12.77 7.35 -6.44
N LEU A 44 -12.82 8.65 -6.11
CA LEU A 44 -13.27 9.14 -4.81
C LEU A 44 -14.77 8.87 -4.60
N ALA A 45 -15.59 9.04 -5.62
CA ALA A 45 -17.02 8.68 -5.56
C ALA A 45 -17.22 7.17 -5.34
N ALA A 46 -16.38 6.32 -5.92
CA ALA A 46 -16.44 4.87 -5.69
C ALA A 46 -16.02 4.49 -4.25
N ILE A 47 -15.05 5.21 -3.68
CA ILE A 47 -14.57 4.97 -2.32
C ILE A 47 -15.55 5.52 -1.28
N PHE A 48 -16.03 6.75 -1.47
CA PHE A 48 -16.73 7.55 -0.46
C PHE A 48 -18.19 7.89 -0.82
N GLY A 49 -18.73 7.32 -1.91
CA GLY A 49 -20.07 7.67 -2.38
C GLY A 49 -20.21 9.14 -2.80
N THR A 50 -21.44 9.64 -2.78
CA THR A 50 -21.78 11.03 -3.13
C THR A 50 -21.22 12.06 -2.15
N ALA A 51 -20.90 11.64 -0.92
CA ALA A 51 -20.23 12.46 0.08
C ALA A 51 -18.80 12.84 -0.34
N GLY A 52 -18.12 11.99 -1.13
CA GLY A 52 -16.79 12.26 -1.69
C GLY A 52 -16.78 13.35 -2.76
N LEU A 53 -17.89 13.54 -3.49
CA LEU A 53 -17.98 14.53 -4.58
C LEU A 53 -18.29 15.95 -4.06
N ASN A 54 -19.08 16.04 -2.99
CA ASN A 54 -19.60 17.33 -2.51
C ASN A 54 -18.65 18.10 -1.56
N ARG A 55 -17.47 17.55 -1.24
CA ARG A 55 -16.61 18.08 -0.18
C ARG A 55 -15.35 18.81 -0.65
N GLY A 56 -15.39 19.40 -1.85
CA GLY A 56 -14.31 20.26 -2.34
C GLY A 56 -12.98 19.52 -2.39
N VAL A 57 -13.03 18.25 -2.78
CA VAL A 57 -11.84 17.42 -2.83
C VAL A 57 -10.94 17.96 -3.93
N ASP A 58 -9.81 18.53 -3.54
CA ASP A 58 -8.87 19.14 -4.49
C ASP A 58 -8.35 18.05 -5.44
N THR A 59 -8.89 18.04 -6.65
CA THR A 59 -8.56 17.06 -7.68
C THR A 59 -7.09 17.10 -8.06
N LEU A 60 -6.42 18.25 -7.89
CA LEU A 60 -4.98 18.36 -8.11
C LEU A 60 -4.21 17.56 -7.06
N VAL A 61 -4.59 17.64 -5.78
CA VAL A 61 -3.95 16.87 -4.71
C VAL A 61 -4.07 15.38 -4.96
N TRP A 62 -5.26 14.89 -5.34
CA TRP A 62 -5.44 13.47 -5.62
C TRP A 62 -4.73 12.99 -6.89
N LYS A 63 -4.64 13.85 -7.92
CA LYS A 63 -3.80 13.55 -9.09
C LYS A 63 -2.32 13.45 -8.71
N LEU A 64 -1.82 14.35 -7.87
CA LEU A 64 -0.44 14.30 -7.39
C LEU A 64 -0.18 13.05 -6.54
N ILE A 65 -1.13 12.65 -5.69
CA ILE A 65 -1.07 11.36 -4.97
C ILE A 65 -1.03 10.22 -5.98
N GLY A 66 -1.92 10.22 -6.98
CA GLY A 66 -1.97 9.19 -8.03
C GLY A 66 -0.65 9.05 -8.80
N VAL A 67 -0.06 10.17 -9.23
CA VAL A 67 1.25 10.21 -9.89
C VAL A 67 2.36 9.70 -8.96
N SER A 68 2.32 10.05 -7.69
CA SER A 68 3.29 9.57 -6.69
C SER A 68 3.19 8.05 -6.49
N MET A 69 1.97 7.50 -6.49
CA MET A 69 1.71 6.07 -6.43
C MET A 69 2.08 5.33 -7.73
N LEU A 70 2.10 6.01 -8.88
CA LEU A 70 2.56 5.43 -10.15
C LEU A 70 4.08 5.39 -10.28
N THR A 71 4.79 6.31 -9.63
CA THR A 71 6.21 6.55 -9.90
C THR A 71 7.10 6.16 -8.72
N LEU A 72 6.85 6.72 -7.54
CA LEU A 72 7.74 6.60 -6.38
C LEU A 72 7.50 5.28 -5.63
N LEU A 73 6.25 4.97 -5.30
CA LEU A 73 5.93 3.81 -4.48
C LEU A 73 6.28 2.47 -5.14
N PRO A 74 6.04 2.24 -6.45
CA PRO A 74 6.41 0.99 -7.10
C PRO A 74 7.93 0.79 -7.13
N ALA A 75 8.69 1.87 -7.34
CA ALA A 75 10.15 1.84 -7.29
C ALA A 75 10.68 1.53 -5.88
N ALA A 76 10.08 2.13 -4.85
CA ALA A 76 10.42 1.86 -3.45
C ALA A 76 10.13 0.39 -3.09
N VAL A 77 8.93 -0.09 -3.42
CA VAL A 77 8.51 -1.48 -3.21
C VAL A 77 9.41 -2.46 -3.94
N HIS A 78 9.74 -2.21 -5.21
CA HIS A 78 10.64 -3.06 -5.97
C HIS A 78 12.03 -3.12 -5.34
N THR A 79 12.57 -1.97 -4.90
CA THR A 79 13.88 -1.93 -4.25
C THR A 79 13.88 -2.74 -2.94
N VAL A 80 12.80 -2.67 -2.16
CA VAL A 80 12.67 -3.46 -0.92
C VAL A 80 12.53 -4.95 -1.25
N LYS A 81 11.74 -5.31 -2.27
CA LYS A 81 11.61 -6.68 -2.77
C LYS A 81 12.98 -7.28 -3.13
N GLU A 82 13.79 -6.57 -3.91
CA GLU A 82 15.14 -7.04 -4.29
C GLU A 82 16.03 -7.20 -3.06
N ALA A 83 15.91 -6.31 -2.07
CA ALA A 83 16.65 -6.43 -0.81
C ALA A 83 16.22 -7.66 0.01
N ILE A 84 14.93 -8.01 0.01
CA ILE A 84 14.42 -9.25 0.63
C ILE A 84 15.01 -10.48 -0.07
N GLU A 85 14.91 -10.52 -1.40
CA GLU A 85 15.38 -11.64 -2.23
C GLU A 85 16.90 -11.84 -2.14
N SER A 86 17.66 -10.75 -1.99
CA SER A 86 19.11 -10.78 -1.84
C SER A 86 19.59 -10.88 -0.38
N GLY A 87 18.68 -10.90 0.60
CA GLY A 87 19.03 -10.95 2.03
C GLY A 87 19.72 -9.68 2.56
N ARG A 88 19.52 -8.53 1.89
CA ARG A 88 20.17 -7.23 2.19
C ARG A 88 19.26 -6.23 2.88
N LEU A 89 18.20 -6.69 3.54
CA LEU A 89 17.24 -5.86 4.27
C LEU A 89 17.88 -5.00 5.38
N ALA A 90 18.99 -5.44 5.96
CA ALA A 90 19.70 -4.70 7.01
C ALA A 90 20.42 -3.44 6.49
N LEU A 91 20.57 -3.27 5.17
CA LEU A 91 21.19 -2.08 4.62
C LEU A 91 20.34 -0.82 4.92
N PRO A 92 20.96 0.35 5.13
CA PRO A 92 20.24 1.59 5.42
C PRO A 92 19.20 1.98 4.36
N LYS A 93 19.49 1.72 3.08
CA LYS A 93 18.60 2.10 1.96
C LYS A 93 17.25 1.36 2.00
N PRO A 94 17.17 0.01 2.01
CA PRO A 94 15.91 -0.72 2.18
C PRO A 94 15.15 -0.35 3.46
N ARG A 95 15.87 -0.13 4.56
CA ARG A 95 15.25 0.29 5.83
C ARG A 95 14.57 1.65 5.71
N ASN A 96 15.24 2.65 5.13
CA ASN A 96 14.67 3.97 4.92
C ASN A 96 13.46 3.92 3.97
N LEU A 97 13.48 3.05 2.96
CA LEU A 97 12.35 2.85 2.06
C LEU A 97 11.16 2.20 2.76
N ASN A 98 11.37 1.23 3.67
CA ASN A 98 10.29 0.71 4.49
C ASN A 98 9.70 1.76 5.43
N TRP A 99 10.53 2.65 6.00
CA TRP A 99 10.01 3.79 6.76
C TRP A 99 9.16 4.70 5.90
N LEU A 100 9.61 5.03 4.68
CA LEU A 100 8.83 5.81 3.73
C LEU A 100 7.49 5.14 3.41
N LEU A 101 7.46 3.83 3.15
CA LEU A 101 6.23 3.08 2.88
C LEU A 101 5.29 3.05 4.09
N ALA A 102 5.82 2.88 5.30
CA ALA A 102 5.04 2.93 6.54
C ALA A 102 4.44 4.32 6.75
N THR A 103 5.22 5.39 6.59
CA THR A 103 4.75 6.77 6.71
C THR A 103 3.73 7.12 5.63
N ALA A 104 3.94 6.67 4.39
CA ALA A 104 2.97 6.86 3.31
C ALA A 104 1.65 6.14 3.60
N GLY A 105 1.70 4.91 4.14
CA GLY A 105 0.51 4.16 4.53
C GLY A 105 -0.26 4.81 5.68
N LEU A 106 0.44 5.25 6.73
CA LEU A 106 -0.17 5.99 7.83
C LEU A 106 -0.75 7.33 7.37
N GLY A 107 -0.03 8.05 6.51
CA GLY A 107 -0.51 9.31 5.93
C GLY A 107 -1.78 9.14 5.11
N ASN A 108 -1.88 8.07 4.32
CA ASN A 108 -3.10 7.75 3.57
C ASN A 108 -4.26 7.41 4.52
N ILE A 109 -4.04 6.54 5.52
CA ILE A 109 -5.08 6.22 6.51
C ILE A 109 -5.56 7.50 7.23
N ALA A 110 -4.63 8.36 7.65
CA ALA A 110 -4.92 9.62 8.32
C ALA A 110 -5.65 10.62 7.40
N ALA A 111 -5.35 10.66 6.11
CA ALA A 111 -6.03 11.51 5.14
C ALA A 111 -7.46 11.04 4.83
N LEU A 112 -7.68 9.72 4.81
CA LEU A 112 -8.98 9.12 4.53
C LEU A 112 -9.92 9.16 5.76
N TYR A 113 -9.37 9.15 6.98
CA TYR A 113 -10.14 9.08 8.22
C TYR A 113 -11.11 10.27 8.42
N PRO A 114 -10.72 11.55 8.25
CA PRO A 114 -11.65 12.67 8.36
C PRO A 114 -12.80 12.60 7.36
N ILE A 115 -12.54 12.11 6.14
CA ILE A 115 -13.55 11.95 5.09
C ILE A 115 -14.59 10.91 5.52
N TYR A 116 -14.14 9.81 6.13
CA TYR A 116 -15.00 8.81 6.75
C TYR A 116 -15.78 9.37 7.96
N ALA A 117 -15.08 9.92 8.95
CA ALA A 117 -15.63 10.33 10.24
C ALA A 117 -16.65 11.48 10.14
N SER A 118 -16.53 12.34 9.12
CA SER A 118 -17.46 13.45 8.91
C SER A 118 -18.75 13.03 8.20
N GLY A 119 -19.10 11.73 8.17
CA GLY A 119 -20.29 11.25 7.47
C GLY A 119 -20.05 11.09 5.97
N GLY A 120 -18.89 10.53 5.59
CA GLY A 120 -18.63 10.00 4.23
C GLY A 120 -19.56 8.84 3.84
N LEU A 121 -20.49 8.54 4.73
CA LEU A 121 -21.56 7.58 4.69
C LEU A 121 -22.71 8.30 5.40
N ALA A 122 -23.90 8.39 4.80
CA ALA A 122 -25.09 8.83 5.53
C ALA A 122 -25.25 7.96 6.82
N PRO A 123 -26.05 8.39 7.82
CA PRO A 123 -26.23 7.64 9.08
C PRO A 123 -26.62 6.16 8.91
N ASP A 124 -27.14 5.78 7.74
CA ASP A 124 -27.54 4.42 7.35
C ASP A 124 -26.60 3.76 6.31
N ASP A 125 -25.58 4.47 5.81
CA ASP A 125 -24.66 3.95 4.80
C ASP A 125 -23.54 3.14 5.49
N GLN A 126 -23.41 1.86 5.14
CA GLN A 126 -22.24 1.08 5.52
C GLN A 126 -21.02 1.53 4.72
N PRO A 127 -19.80 1.47 5.29
CA PRO A 127 -18.59 1.75 4.54
C PRO A 127 -18.58 0.92 3.26
N SER A 128 -18.34 1.59 2.14
CA SER A 128 -18.28 0.91 0.86
C SER A 128 -17.26 -0.25 1.00
N PRO A 129 -17.54 -1.44 0.43
CA PRO A 129 -16.57 -2.52 0.46
C PRO A 129 -15.19 -2.10 -0.08
N ILE A 130 -15.18 -1.12 -0.99
CA ILE A 130 -13.98 -0.51 -1.56
C ILE A 130 -13.21 0.31 -0.50
N PHE A 131 -13.89 1.08 0.36
CA PHE A 131 -13.26 1.80 1.46
C PHE A 131 -12.60 0.84 2.46
N LEU A 132 -13.28 -0.23 2.84
CA LEU A 132 -12.72 -1.24 3.74
C LEU A 132 -11.49 -1.92 3.12
N ALA A 133 -11.58 -2.29 1.84
CA ALA A 133 -10.46 -2.85 1.10
C ALA A 133 -9.27 -1.88 1.01
N LEU A 134 -9.53 -0.58 0.82
CA LEU A 134 -8.51 0.46 0.77
C LEU A 134 -7.78 0.61 2.12
N ILE A 135 -8.53 0.69 3.22
CA ILE A 135 -7.95 0.79 4.57
C ILE A 135 -7.18 -0.49 4.92
N ALA A 136 -7.73 -1.66 4.60
CA ALA A 136 -7.03 -2.93 4.81
C ALA A 136 -5.72 -3.02 3.99
N ASN A 137 -5.73 -2.56 2.74
CA ASN A 137 -4.54 -2.51 1.90
C ASN A 137 -3.45 -1.60 2.50
N TRP A 138 -3.81 -0.39 2.93
CA TRP A 138 -2.84 0.50 3.60
C TRP A 138 -2.39 -0.03 4.95
N GLY A 139 -3.27 -0.70 5.71
CA GLY A 139 -2.91 -1.42 6.93
C GLY A 139 -1.87 -2.52 6.66
N ALA A 140 -2.04 -3.28 5.58
CA ALA A 140 -1.08 -4.29 5.15
C ALA A 140 0.27 -3.67 4.74
N VAL A 141 0.26 -2.52 4.04
CA VAL A 141 1.48 -1.76 3.70
C VAL A 141 2.25 -1.38 4.96
N VAL A 142 1.56 -0.81 5.96
CA VAL A 142 2.17 -0.42 7.24
C VAL A 142 2.69 -1.66 7.99
N GLY A 143 1.87 -2.70 8.11
CA GLY A 143 2.22 -3.93 8.82
C GLY A 143 3.46 -4.61 8.22
N ALA A 144 3.49 -4.78 6.90
CA ALA A 144 4.63 -5.36 6.19
C ALA A 144 5.89 -4.52 6.39
N SER A 145 5.79 -3.19 6.23
CA SER A 145 6.92 -2.27 6.36
C SER A 145 7.51 -2.27 7.78
N VAL A 146 6.67 -2.22 8.81
CA VAL A 146 7.10 -2.24 10.22
C VAL A 146 7.70 -3.59 10.59
N MET A 147 7.11 -4.70 10.13
CA MET A 147 7.65 -6.03 10.34
C MET A 147 9.05 -6.17 9.74
N GLU A 148 9.25 -5.69 8.51
CA GLU A 148 10.57 -5.74 7.87
C GLU A 148 11.61 -4.84 8.55
N ILE A 149 11.21 -3.66 9.05
CA ILE A 149 12.09 -2.83 9.87
C ILE A 149 12.54 -3.60 11.12
N ALA A 150 11.60 -4.24 11.83
CA ALA A 150 11.91 -5.02 13.02
C ALA A 150 12.83 -6.22 12.73
N ILE A 151 12.62 -6.92 11.62
CA ILE A 151 13.51 -8.01 11.16
C ILE A 151 14.90 -7.47 10.85
N SER A 152 14.99 -6.32 10.16
CA SER A 152 16.26 -5.72 9.77
C SER A 152 17.15 -5.36 10.98
N TRP A 153 16.56 -4.94 12.10
CA TRP A 153 17.31 -4.66 13.34
C TRP A 153 17.74 -5.91 14.08
N ARG A 154 17.00 -7.01 13.98
CA ARG A 154 17.41 -8.29 14.57
C ARG A 154 18.62 -8.88 13.85
N ALA A 155 18.76 -8.64 12.55
CA ALA A 155 19.89 -9.13 11.76
C ALA A 155 21.21 -8.39 12.02
N GLU A 156 21.18 -7.24 12.70
CA GLU A 156 22.38 -6.48 13.08
C GLU A 156 22.98 -6.91 14.43
N ARG A 157 22.29 -7.78 15.17
CA ARG A 157 22.73 -8.31 16.47
C ARG A 157 23.33 -9.69 16.31
#